data_AF-A0A4R0FF09-F1
#
_entry.id   AF-A0A4R0FF09-F1
#
_cell.length_a   1.000
_cell.length_b   1.000
_cell.length_c   1.000
_cell.angle_alpha   90.00
_cell.angle_beta   90.00
_cell.angle_gamma   90.00
#
_symmetry.space_group_name_H-M   'P 1'
#
loop_
_entity.id
_entity.type
_entity.pdbx_description
1 polymer ?
#
loop_
_entity_poly.entity_id
_entity_poly.type
_entity_poly.pdbx_seq_one_letter_code
_entity_poly.pdbx_strand_id
1 'polypeptide(L)'
;MEIAGAVLAVIFFGSFMLISKRIRKQPCGANEKACSANGLEQDVVPLEPECICAPCKTLEILYQNQKGQMTIRDIDVIRVYQEKQHWYVDAFCHLLNEQHIFEVEKIKCLKCPKHCSRLINSAEILEYLTKHLE
;
A
#
# COMPACT_ATOMS: atom_id res chain seq x y z
N MET A 1 35.09 -51.64 26.31
CA MET A 1 36.20 -51.68 25.33
C MET A 1 35.59 -51.26 24.00
N GLU A 2 35.99 -50.22 23.27
CA GLU A 2 37.01 -49.17 23.39
C GLU A 2 36.45 -47.96 22.60
N ILE A 3 36.43 -46.75 23.16
CA ILE A 3 37.38 -45.64 22.93
C ILE A 3 37.25 -44.96 21.55
N ALA A 4 36.79 -43.71 21.63
CA ALA A 4 37.22 -42.50 20.92
C ALA A 4 37.04 -42.35 19.39
N GLY A 5 36.82 -41.08 19.02
CA GLY A 5 37.07 -40.59 17.67
C GLY A 5 36.43 -39.23 17.41
N ALA A 6 36.92 -38.18 18.08
CA ALA A 6 36.56 -36.79 17.81
C ALA A 6 37.27 -36.22 16.57
N VAL A 7 36.61 -35.39 15.76
CA VAL A 7 37.19 -34.27 14.96
C VAL A 7 36.03 -33.28 14.65
N LEU A 8 35.87 -32.12 15.30
CA LEU A 8 36.53 -30.80 15.21
C LEU A 8 36.37 -30.02 13.88
N ALA A 9 35.76 -28.82 14.04
CA ALA A 9 35.81 -27.60 13.20
C ALA A 9 35.02 -27.64 11.86
N VAL A 10 34.35 -26.56 11.40
CA VAL A 10 34.84 -25.18 11.28
C VAL A 10 33.68 -24.17 11.41
N ILE A 11 33.97 -23.07 12.11
CA ILE A 11 33.17 -21.86 12.24
C ILE A 11 33.22 -21.08 10.90
N PHE A 12 32.07 -20.70 10.34
CA PHE A 12 32.00 -19.62 9.36
C PHE A 12 31.45 -18.36 10.03
N PHE A 13 32.35 -17.42 10.29
CA PHE A 13 32.01 -16.01 10.51
C PHE A 13 31.57 -15.41 9.17
N GLY A 14 30.27 -15.21 9.01
CA GLY A 14 29.67 -14.45 7.93
C GLY A 14 29.04 -13.18 8.48
N SER A 15 29.85 -12.13 8.60
CA SER A 15 29.44 -10.78 8.95
C SER A 15 28.43 -10.24 7.91
N PHE A 16 27.14 -10.19 8.24
CA PHE A 16 26.19 -9.39 7.47
C PHE A 16 26.08 -7.99 8.08
N MET A 17 27.01 -7.13 7.69
CA MET A 17 26.83 -5.67 7.74
C MET A 17 25.82 -5.27 6.65
N LEU A 18 24.53 -5.24 6.97
CA LEU A 18 23.55 -4.53 6.12
C LEU A 18 23.47 -3.07 6.57
N ILE A 19 24.46 -2.29 6.12
CA ILE A 19 24.36 -0.84 6.01
C ILE A 19 23.32 -0.56 4.91
N SER A 20 22.04 -0.49 5.29
CA SER A 20 21.02 0.08 4.41
C SER A 20 21.18 1.59 4.44
N LYS A 21 21.97 2.07 3.47
CA LYS A 21 22.19 3.48 3.18
C LYS A 21 20.85 4.21 3.12
N ARG A 22 20.77 5.25 3.95
CA ARG A 22 19.94 6.44 3.83
C ARG A 22 19.67 6.77 2.36
N ILE A 23 18.50 6.40 1.85
CA ILE A 23 18.07 6.82 0.51
C ILE A 23 17.68 8.29 0.62
N ARG A 24 18.63 9.11 0.18
CA ARG A 24 18.50 10.51 -0.19
C ARG A 24 17.28 10.69 -1.09
N LYS A 25 16.18 11.23 -0.54
CA LYS A 25 15.10 11.80 -1.35
C LYS A 25 15.55 13.18 -1.82
N GLN A 26 15.73 13.33 -3.13
CA GLN A 26 15.73 14.61 -3.83
C GLN A 26 15.48 14.33 -5.32
N PRO A 27 14.96 15.30 -6.09
CA PRO A 27 13.56 15.69 -6.12
C PRO A 27 13.00 15.52 -7.55
N CYS A 28 11.68 15.46 -7.72
CA CYS A 28 11.08 15.70 -9.04
C CYS A 28 10.97 17.22 -9.22
N GLY A 29 11.93 17.81 -9.93
CA GLY A 29 11.87 19.21 -10.36
C GLY A 29 11.13 19.34 -11.68
N ALA A 30 10.32 20.39 -11.79
CA ALA A 30 10.37 21.40 -12.85
C ALA A 30 9.13 22.31 -12.78
N ASN A 31 9.16 23.36 -11.95
CA ASN A 31 8.88 24.71 -12.45
C ASN A 31 9.38 25.78 -11.47
N GLU A 32 9.87 26.87 -12.05
CA GLU A 32 10.74 27.87 -11.44
C GLU A 32 9.99 28.82 -10.51
N LYS A 33 10.51 29.00 -9.28
CA LYS A 33 10.65 30.31 -8.61
C LYS A 33 11.58 30.15 -7.42
N ALA A 34 12.67 30.93 -7.41
CA ALA A 34 13.64 30.98 -6.33
C ALA A 34 13.00 31.56 -5.07
N CYS A 35 12.97 30.79 -3.97
CA CYS A 35 12.66 31.34 -2.66
C CYS A 35 13.94 31.89 -2.03
N SER A 36 14.02 33.22 -1.94
CA SER A 36 14.99 33.92 -1.09
C SER A 36 14.81 33.51 0.36
N ALA A 37 15.92 33.14 1.00
CA ALA A 37 16.00 33.04 2.45
C ALA A 37 15.84 34.44 3.04
N ASN A 38 14.86 34.62 3.94
CA ASN A 38 14.94 35.49 5.12
C ASN A 38 13.66 35.34 5.96
N GLY A 39 13.82 35.23 7.28
CA GLY A 39 12.82 35.67 8.24
C GLY A 39 12.23 34.59 9.15
N LEU A 40 12.83 34.46 10.33
CA LEU A 40 12.23 34.31 11.67
C LEU A 40 10.91 33.52 11.84
N GLU A 41 11.03 32.48 12.67
CA GLU A 41 10.08 31.99 13.68
C GLU A 41 8.61 32.39 13.51
N GLN A 42 7.80 31.42 13.09
CA GLN A 42 6.43 31.27 13.53
C GLN A 42 6.06 29.78 13.49
N ASP A 43 5.80 29.22 14.67
CA ASP A 43 5.14 27.93 14.87
C ASP A 43 3.75 27.98 14.21
N VAL A 44 3.70 27.63 12.94
CA VAL A 44 2.48 27.30 12.22
C VAL A 44 2.77 25.98 11.55
N VAL A 45 2.25 24.90 12.12
CA VAL A 45 2.17 23.60 11.45
C VAL A 45 1.45 23.84 10.13
N PRO A 46 2.13 23.77 8.97
CA PRO A 46 1.45 23.91 7.70
C PRO A 46 0.55 22.69 7.59
N LEU A 47 -0.76 22.89 7.63
CA LEU A 47 -1.72 21.91 7.15
C LEU A 47 -1.30 21.60 5.72
N GLU A 48 -0.65 20.44 5.52
CA GLU A 48 -0.25 20.00 4.20
C GLU A 48 -1.50 20.08 3.31
N PRO A 49 -1.41 20.69 2.12
CA PRO A 49 -2.57 20.81 1.25
C PRO A 49 -3.10 19.40 1.02
N GLU A 50 -4.34 19.15 1.44
CA GLU A 50 -5.03 17.91 1.18
C GLU A 50 -4.88 17.61 -0.30
N CYS A 51 -4.12 16.57 -0.62
CA CYS A 51 -3.89 16.20 -2.01
C CYS A 51 -5.23 15.70 -2.56
N ILE A 52 -5.98 16.59 -3.22
CA ILE A 52 -7.20 16.24 -3.94
C ILE A 52 -6.78 15.48 -5.18
N CYS A 53 -6.60 14.20 -4.96
CA CYS A 53 -6.14 13.23 -5.91
C CYS A 53 -7.33 12.77 -6.74
N ALA A 54 -7.29 13.03 -8.05
CA ALA A 54 -8.32 12.50 -8.95
C ALA A 54 -8.46 10.98 -8.75
N PRO A 55 -9.69 10.44 -8.74
CA PRO A 55 -9.91 9.04 -8.45
C PRO A 55 -9.25 8.15 -9.50
N CYS A 56 -8.77 7.00 -9.05
CA CYS A 56 -8.22 6.00 -9.96
C CYS A 56 -9.36 5.26 -10.65
N LYS A 57 -9.29 5.16 -11.99
CA LYS A 57 -10.22 4.32 -12.76
C LYS A 57 -10.08 2.84 -12.39
N THR A 58 -8.83 2.39 -12.28
CA THR A 58 -8.47 1.01 -11.91
C THR A 58 -7.71 1.04 -10.60
N LEU A 59 -8.10 0.16 -9.68
CA LEU A 59 -7.51 0.03 -8.35
C LEU A 59 -6.80 -1.32 -8.24
N GLU A 60 -5.64 -1.34 -7.60
CA GLU A 60 -4.93 -2.56 -7.24
C GLU A 60 -5.33 -2.93 -5.80
N ILE A 61 -5.83 -4.14 -5.59
CA ILE A 61 -6.18 -4.65 -4.27
C ILE A 61 -5.35 -5.90 -3.92
N LEU A 62 -4.99 -6.01 -2.65
CA LEU A 62 -4.53 -7.26 -2.06
C LEU A 62 -5.72 -7.90 -1.33
N TYR A 63 -6.25 -8.98 -1.89
CA TYR A 63 -7.46 -9.65 -1.42
C TYR A 63 -7.15 -11.00 -0.77
N GLN A 64 -7.78 -11.26 0.38
CA GLN A 64 -7.74 -12.55 1.06
C GLN A 64 -9.01 -13.35 0.75
N ASN A 65 -8.88 -14.48 0.06
CA ASN A 65 -10.04 -15.34 -0.21
C ASN A 65 -10.49 -16.12 1.05
N GLN A 66 -11.60 -16.86 0.94
CA GLN A 66 -12.14 -17.68 2.05
C GLN A 66 -11.17 -18.77 2.54
N LYS A 67 -10.23 -19.22 1.69
CA LYS A 67 -9.18 -20.18 2.05
C LYS A 67 -7.97 -19.51 2.71
N GLY A 68 -8.02 -18.20 2.96
CA GLY A 68 -6.93 -17.43 3.52
C GLY A 68 -5.82 -17.07 2.53
N GLN A 69 -5.97 -17.40 1.25
CA GLN A 69 -4.94 -17.13 0.24
C GLN A 69 -4.98 -15.66 -0.18
N MET A 70 -3.79 -15.06 -0.22
CA MET A 70 -3.58 -13.67 -0.60
C MET A 70 -3.35 -13.56 -2.10
N THR A 71 -4.06 -12.64 -2.74
CA THR A 71 -3.92 -12.41 -4.17
C THR A 71 -3.99 -10.93 -4.52
N ILE A 72 -3.16 -10.50 -5.48
CA ILE A 72 -3.24 -9.16 -6.04
C ILE A 72 -4.24 -9.18 -7.20
N ARG A 73 -5.11 -8.16 -7.28
CA ARG A 73 -6.14 -8.01 -8.30
C ARG A 73 -6.21 -6.55 -8.74
N ASP A 74 -6.25 -6.34 -10.04
CA ASP A 74 -6.67 -5.06 -10.61
C ASP A 74 -8.18 -5.09 -10.84
N ILE A 75 -8.87 -4.07 -10.32
CA ILE A 75 -10.33 -3.98 -10.35
C ILE A 75 -10.80 -2.61 -10.84
N ASP A 76 -11.86 -2.60 -11.64
CA ASP A 76 -12.62 -1.41 -11.97
C ASP A 76 -13.94 -1.46 -11.21
N VAL A 77 -14.12 -0.55 -10.26
CA VAL A 77 -15.28 -0.56 -9.36
C VAL A 77 -16.53 -0.08 -10.10
N ILE A 78 -17.61 -0.86 -9.99
CA ILE A 78 -18.93 -0.57 -10.56
C ILE A 78 -19.81 0.08 -9.50
N ARG A 79 -19.86 -0.50 -8.30
CA ARG A 79 -20.61 0.05 -7.16
C ARG A 79 -20.11 -0.50 -5.84
N VAL A 80 -20.39 0.24 -4.77
CA VAL A 80 -20.19 -0.18 -3.39
C VAL A 80 -21.55 -0.23 -2.70
N TYR A 81 -21.83 -1.31 -1.99
CA TYR A 81 -23.13 -1.51 -1.34
C TYR A 81 -22.97 -2.29 -0.04
N GLN A 82 -23.97 -2.16 0.82
CA GLN A 82 -24.04 -2.88 2.09
C GLN A 82 -25.13 -3.96 2.02
N GLU A 83 -24.82 -5.18 2.47
CA GLU A 83 -25.78 -6.27 2.60
C GLU A 83 -25.49 -7.06 3.89
N LYS A 84 -26.52 -7.34 4.70
CA LYS A 84 -26.41 -8.11 5.96
C LYS A 84 -25.26 -7.62 6.87
N GLN A 85 -25.13 -6.29 7.03
CA GLN A 85 -24.09 -5.61 7.82
C GLN A 85 -22.66 -5.67 7.26
N HIS A 86 -22.44 -6.28 6.10
CA HIS A 86 -21.14 -6.32 5.43
C HIS A 86 -21.10 -5.39 4.22
N TRP A 87 -19.93 -4.83 3.95
CA TRP A 87 -19.71 -3.99 2.77
C TRP A 87 -19.10 -4.78 1.63
N TYR A 88 -19.63 -4.55 0.44
CA TYR A 88 -19.25 -5.24 -0.79
C TYR A 88 -18.90 -4.24 -1.88
N VAL A 89 -17.94 -4.64 -2.70
CA VAL A 89 -17.53 -3.95 -3.92
C VAL A 89 -17.89 -4.85 -5.09
N ASP A 90 -18.80 -4.37 -5.93
CA ASP A 90 -19.07 -4.95 -7.23
C ASP A 90 -18.09 -4.34 -8.23
N ALA A 91 -17.27 -5.16 -8.88
CA ALA A 91 -16.21 -4.66 -9.75
C ALA A 91 -15.91 -5.62 -10.91
N PHE A 92 -15.41 -5.08 -12.02
CA PHE A 92 -14.78 -5.88 -13.05
C PHE A 92 -13.37 -6.28 -12.61
N CYS A 93 -13.09 -7.58 -12.50
CA CYS A 93 -11.80 -8.11 -12.11
C CYS A 93 -10.97 -8.48 -13.35
N HIS A 94 -9.89 -7.75 -13.61
CA HIS A 94 -9.05 -7.94 -14.80
C HIS A 94 -8.32 -9.29 -14.82
N LEU A 95 -8.03 -9.87 -13.66
CA LEU A 95 -7.40 -11.20 -13.62
C LEU A 95 -8.34 -12.32 -14.05
N LEU A 96 -9.61 -12.26 -13.61
CA LEU A 96 -10.62 -13.26 -13.95
C LEU A 96 -11.33 -12.93 -15.27
N ASN A 97 -11.18 -11.70 -15.76
CA ASN A 97 -11.85 -11.15 -16.92
C ASN A 97 -13.38 -11.23 -16.83
N GLU A 98 -13.91 -10.97 -15.63
CA GLU A 98 -15.35 -11.04 -15.32
C GLU A 98 -15.72 -10.06 -14.19
N GLN A 99 -17.03 -9.83 -14.02
CA GLN A 99 -17.55 -9.12 -12.86
C GLN A 99 -17.49 -10.02 -11.62
N HIS A 100 -16.99 -9.48 -10.51
CA HIS A 100 -16.82 -10.21 -9.25
C HIS A 100 -17.14 -9.31 -8.06
N ILE A 101 -17.66 -9.91 -7.00
CA ILE A 101 -18.01 -9.22 -5.76
C ILE A 101 -16.94 -9.46 -4.71
N PHE A 102 -16.39 -8.39 -4.15
CA PHE A 102 -15.38 -8.42 -3.11
C PHE A 102 -15.94 -7.88 -1.79
N GLU A 103 -15.84 -8.68 -0.73
CA GLU A 103 -16.11 -8.21 0.64
C GLU A 103 -14.97 -7.27 1.10
N VAL A 104 -15.32 -6.06 1.55
CA VAL A 104 -14.36 -4.99 1.86
C VAL A 104 -13.40 -5.41 2.98
N GLU A 105 -13.90 -6.13 3.97
CA GLU A 105 -13.14 -6.64 5.13
C GLU A 105 -12.03 -7.64 4.73
N LYS A 106 -12.15 -8.24 3.54
CA LYS A 106 -11.16 -9.14 2.95
C LYS A 106 -10.12 -8.41 2.07
N ILE A 107 -10.31 -7.12 1.80
CA ILE A 107 -9.30 -6.28 1.16
C ILE A 107 -8.28 -5.85 2.22
N LYS A 108 -7.04 -6.35 2.11
CA LYS A 108 -5.96 -6.08 3.07
C LYS A 108 -5.10 -4.87 2.69
N CYS A 109 -5.14 -4.49 1.42
CA CYS A 109 -4.52 -3.28 0.93
C CYS A 109 -5.27 -2.82 -0.32
N LEU A 110 -5.48 -1.52 -0.44
CA LEU A 110 -5.95 -0.85 -1.64
C LEU A 110 -4.92 0.18 -2.06
N LYS A 111 -4.60 0.20 -3.35
CA LYS A 111 -3.66 1.14 -3.94
C LYS A 111 -4.25 1.70 -5.23
N CYS A 112 -4.19 3.01 -5.37
CA CYS A 112 -4.40 3.67 -6.66
C CYS A 112 -3.04 3.76 -7.36
N PRO A 113 -2.86 3.21 -8.58
CA PRO A 113 -1.59 3.26 -9.30
C PRO A 113 -1.01 4.67 -9.53
N LYS A 114 -1.86 5.70 -9.53
CA LYS A 114 -1.46 7.10 -9.67
C LYS A 114 -0.94 7.74 -8.37
N HIS A 115 -1.22 7.13 -7.22
CA HIS A 115 -0.90 7.68 -5.90
C HIS A 115 0.10 6.79 -5.16
N CYS A 116 0.95 7.41 -4.35
CA CYS A 116 1.95 6.68 -3.55
C CYS A 116 1.38 6.12 -2.24
N SER A 117 0.18 6.53 -1.84
CA SER A 117 -0.49 6.08 -0.62
C SER A 117 -1.12 4.70 -0.82
N ARG A 118 -1.09 3.91 0.27
CA ARG A 118 -1.75 2.61 0.37
C ARG A 118 -2.71 2.66 1.55
N LEU A 119 -3.93 2.20 1.33
CA LEU A 119 -4.92 2.07 2.39
C LEU A 119 -4.91 0.63 2.88
N ILE A 120 -4.73 0.43 4.18
CA ILE A 120 -4.65 -0.91 4.81
C ILE A 120 -5.76 -1.15 5.83
N ASN A 121 -6.47 -0.09 6.22
CA ASN A 121 -7.59 -0.14 7.14
C ASN A 121 -8.90 -0.27 6.33
N SER A 122 -9.77 -1.21 6.69
CA SER A 122 -11.05 -1.42 6.00
C SER A 122 -11.97 -0.20 6.04
N ALA A 123 -11.93 0.60 7.12
CA ALA A 123 -12.72 1.83 7.22
C ALA A 123 -12.21 2.90 6.26
N GLU A 124 -10.90 3.11 6.17
CA GLU A 124 -10.29 4.05 5.22
C GLU A 124 -10.52 3.60 3.76
N ILE A 125 -10.44 2.29 3.51
CA ILE A 125 -10.75 1.69 2.21
C ILE A 125 -12.20 1.98 1.84
N LEU A 126 -13.14 1.73 2.75
CA LEU A 126 -14.56 2.00 2.52
C LEU A 126 -14.82 3.49 2.27
N GLU A 127 -14.23 4.37 3.07
CA GLU A 127 -14.35 5.82 2.91
C GLU A 127 -13.83 6.27 1.54
N TYR A 128 -12.65 5.79 1.13
CA TYR A 128 -12.10 6.07 -0.20
C TYR A 128 -13.04 5.58 -1.31
N LEU A 129 -13.50 4.32 -1.21
CA LEU A 129 -14.36 3.73 -2.22
C LEU A 129 -15.70 4.46 -2.32
N THR A 130 -16.29 4.91 -1.21
CA THR A 130 -17.58 5.60 -1.23
C THR A 130 -17.50 7.05 -1.68
N LYS A 131 -16.39 7.75 -1.40
CA LYS A 131 -16.20 9.16 -1.78
C LYS A 131 -15.88 9.38 -3.27
N HIS A 132 -15.42 8.35 -3.97
CA HIS A 132 -14.77 8.50 -5.27
C HIS A 132 -15.50 7.78 -6.43
N LEU A 133 -16.75 7.36 -6.23
CA LEU A 133 -17.57 6.63 -7.21
C LEU A 133 -18.71 7.48 -7.81
N GLU A 134 -18.52 8.79 -7.90
CA GLU A 134 -19.48 9.70 -8.58
C GLU A 134 -19.43 9.58 -10.11
#